data_AF-A0AAD8A6T5-F1
#
_entry.id   AF-A0AAD8A6T5-F1
#
_cell.length_a   1.000
_cell.length_b   1.000
_cell.length_c   1.000
_cell.angle_alpha   90.00
_cell.angle_beta   90.00
_cell.angle_gamma   90.00
#
_symmetry.space_group_name_H-M   'P 1'
#
loop_
_entity.id
_entity.type
_entity.pdbx_description
1 polymer ?
#
loop_
_entity_poly.entity_id
_entity_poly.type
_entity_poly.pdbx_seq_one_letter_code
_entity_poly.pdbx_strand_id
1 'polypeptide(L)'
;MLIPNQENPRRCPVRVYKLLLEKRTDKIKTDRFFITPNPFYQKSGIWYKNYPVGQNHLSIWTKMCARKSGLDINKHKVSNHSSRSTAVSNMLQVGIQEQEVLKSTGHVNAASLKPYLQLNEEHHSDIVRRLRNNMPTTLSSTLNITNNEQIPSNFKFDNCVFK
;
A
#
# COMPACT_ATOMS: atom_id res chain seq x y z
N MET A 1 -13.88 10.29 12.37
CA MET A 1 -12.71 10.97 12.96
C MET A 1 -11.48 10.63 12.11
N LEU A 2 -10.64 11.60 11.72
CA LEU A 2 -9.41 11.34 10.96
C LEU A 2 -8.22 11.18 11.91
N ILE A 3 -7.45 10.10 11.78
CA ILE A 3 -6.30 9.79 12.65
C ILE A 3 -5.02 10.36 12.02
N PRO A 4 -4.35 11.37 12.62
CA PRO A 4 -3.12 11.92 12.09
C PRO A 4 -1.93 10.97 12.32
N ASN A 5 -1.01 10.91 11.35
CA ASN A 5 0.28 10.26 11.54
C ASN A 5 1.15 11.10 12.48
N GLN A 6 1.38 10.61 13.69
CA GLN A 6 2.21 11.26 14.71
C GLN A 6 3.71 10.97 14.54
N GLU A 7 4.07 9.81 13.99
CA GLU A 7 5.47 9.40 13.79
C GLU A 7 6.18 10.23 12.71
N ASN A 8 5.46 10.55 11.63
CA ASN A 8 5.98 11.37 10.54
C ASN A 8 5.01 12.52 10.18
N PRO A 9 5.04 13.62 10.94
CA PRO A 9 4.15 14.76 10.70
C PRO A 9 4.33 15.35 9.30
N ARG A 10 5.57 15.34 8.75
CA ARG A 10 5.86 15.88 7.42
C ARG A 10 5.12 15.11 6.32
N ARG A 11 4.94 13.79 6.48
CA ARG A 11 4.26 12.91 5.52
C ARG A 11 2.81 12.56 5.92
N CYS A 12 2.22 13.28 6.88
CA CYS A 12 0.88 13.02 7.37
C CYS A 12 -0.22 13.46 6.37
N PRO A 13 -1.01 12.54 5.80
CA PRO A 13 -2.07 12.89 4.86
C PRO A 13 -3.17 13.76 5.48
N VAL A 14 -3.50 13.53 6.76
CA VAL A 14 -4.51 14.33 7.49
C VAL A 14 -4.10 15.79 7.60
N ARG A 15 -2.80 16.06 7.82
CA ARG A 15 -2.28 17.43 7.89
C ARG A 15 -2.37 18.12 6.52
N VAL A 16 -2.01 17.41 5.45
CA VAL A 16 -2.11 17.93 4.08
C VAL A 16 -3.57 18.20 3.70
N TYR A 17 -4.48 17.30 4.09
CA TYR A 17 -5.92 17.48 3.87
C TYR A 17 -6.49 18.70 4.63
N LYS A 18 -6.14 18.86 5.91
CA LYS A 18 -6.56 20.04 6.69
C LYS A 18 -6.04 21.35 6.07
N LEU A 19 -4.79 21.37 5.61
CA LEU A 19 -4.20 22.52 4.91
C LEU A 19 -4.96 22.82 3.62
N LEU A 20 -5.32 21.80 2.83
CA LEU A 20 -6.13 21.96 1.62
C LEU A 20 -7.47 22.63 1.93
N LEU A 21 -8.15 22.21 3.01
CA LEU A 21 -9.41 22.81 3.44
C LEU A 21 -9.25 24.24 3.93
N GLU A 22 -8.20 24.54 4.70
CA GLU A 22 -7.91 25.91 5.18
C GLU A 22 -7.65 26.87 4.01
N LYS A 23 -7.00 26.39 2.94
CA LYS A 23 -6.70 27.18 1.75
C LYS A 23 -7.86 27.24 0.75
N ARG A 24 -8.97 26.53 0.99
CA ARG A 24 -10.22 26.72 0.25
C ARG A 24 -10.89 27.99 0.76
N THR A 25 -11.12 28.93 -0.16
CA THR A 25 -11.85 30.16 0.15
C THR A 25 -13.35 29.98 -0.09
N ASP A 26 -14.18 30.82 0.54
CA ASP A 26 -15.64 30.83 0.36
C ASP A 26 -16.08 31.09 -1.08
N LYS A 27 -15.16 31.60 -1.90
CA LYS A 27 -15.39 31.83 -3.34
C LYS A 27 -15.46 30.52 -4.13
N ILE A 28 -15.04 29.39 -3.56
CA ILE A 28 -15.04 28.09 -4.22
C ILE A 28 -16.41 27.44 -4.02
N LYS A 29 -17.22 27.44 -5.09
CA LYS A 29 -18.59 26.93 -5.09
C LYS A 29 -18.70 25.44 -5.42
N THR A 30 -17.62 24.84 -5.93
CA THR A 30 -17.61 23.41 -6.27
C THR A 30 -17.37 22.55 -5.04
N ASP A 31 -18.13 21.47 -4.93
CA ASP A 31 -18.00 20.40 -3.95
C ASP A 31 -16.80 19.47 -4.23
N ARG A 32 -16.31 19.42 -5.48
CA ARG A 32 -15.24 18.52 -5.91
C ARG A 32 -13.97 18.69 -5.09
N PHE A 33 -13.41 17.58 -4.61
CA PHE A 33 -12.23 17.57 -3.76
C PHE A 33 -11.01 18.26 -4.38
N PHE A 34 -10.70 17.94 -5.65
CA PHE A 34 -9.56 18.51 -6.35
C PHE A 34 -9.94 19.78 -7.10
N ILE A 35 -9.36 20.89 -6.66
CA ILE A 35 -9.53 22.24 -7.20
C ILE A 35 -8.23 22.72 -7.87
N THR A 36 -8.36 23.53 -8.91
CA THR A 36 -7.19 23.92 -9.70
C THR A 36 -6.31 24.92 -8.96
N PRO A 37 -4.99 24.66 -8.83
CA PRO A 37 -4.05 25.61 -8.26
C PRO A 37 -4.00 26.92 -9.04
N ASN A 38 -3.90 28.04 -8.32
CA ASN A 38 -3.67 29.34 -8.90
C ASN A 38 -2.17 29.54 -9.17
N PRO A 39 -1.72 29.73 -10.43
CA PRO A 39 -0.30 29.95 -10.72
C PRO A 39 0.23 31.26 -10.11
N PHE A 40 -0.64 32.23 -9.81
CA PHE A 40 -0.29 33.51 -9.20
C PHE A 40 -0.59 33.54 -7.70
N TYR A 41 -0.65 32.38 -7.03
CA TYR A 41 -0.99 32.31 -5.60
C TYR A 41 -0.04 33.14 -4.73
N GLN A 42 1.24 33.23 -5.08
CA GLN A 42 2.23 34.02 -4.33
C GLN A 42 1.93 35.53 -4.39
N LYS A 43 1.37 36.02 -5.50
CA LYS A 43 1.04 37.45 -5.68
C LYS A 43 -0.34 37.78 -5.10
N SER A 44 -1.30 36.87 -5.24
CA SER A 44 -2.70 37.10 -4.87
C SER A 44 -3.06 36.62 -3.47
N GLY A 45 -2.23 35.79 -2.83
CA GLY A 45 -2.55 35.08 -1.59
C GLY A 45 -3.58 33.95 -1.76
N ILE A 46 -4.20 33.83 -2.94
CA ILE A 46 -5.26 32.86 -3.22
C ILE A 46 -4.65 31.61 -3.85
N TRP A 47 -4.74 30.48 -3.14
CA TRP A 47 -4.09 29.22 -3.54
C TRP A 47 -4.80 28.50 -4.69
N TYR A 48 -6.11 28.63 -4.79
CA TYR A 48 -6.92 27.85 -5.72
C TYR A 48 -7.91 28.72 -6.48
N LYS A 49 -8.22 28.29 -7.70
CA LYS A 49 -9.28 28.90 -8.50
C LYS A 49 -10.62 28.20 -8.23
N ASN A 50 -11.73 28.87 -8.52
CA ASN A 50 -13.08 28.32 -8.35
C ASN A 50 -13.49 27.39 -9.52
N TYR A 51 -12.65 26.40 -9.83
CA TYR A 51 -13.01 25.36 -10.79
C TYR A 51 -12.26 24.07 -10.49
N PRO A 52 -12.87 22.92 -10.80
CA PRO A 52 -12.27 21.63 -10.52
C PRO A 52 -11.06 21.36 -11.40
N VAL A 53 -10.22 20.44 -10.95
CA VAL A 53 -9.09 19.94 -11.74
C VAL A 53 -9.61 19.14 -12.94
N GLY A 54 -9.06 19.40 -14.12
CA GLY A 54 -9.40 18.63 -15.33
C GLY A 54 -8.93 17.17 -15.26
N GLN A 55 -9.65 16.28 -15.94
CA GLN A 55 -9.53 14.82 -15.83
C GLN A 55 -8.09 14.29 -15.95
N ASN A 56 -7.26 14.87 -16.83
CA ASN A 56 -5.91 14.39 -17.12
C ASN A 56 -4.81 15.00 -16.24
N HIS A 57 -5.11 16.08 -15.49
CA HIS A 57 -4.09 16.80 -14.72
C HIS A 57 -3.52 15.96 -13.58
N LEU A 58 -4.36 15.16 -12.90
CA LEU A 58 -3.89 14.29 -11.82
C LEU A 58 -2.87 13.26 -12.33
N SER A 59 -3.12 12.65 -13.50
CA SER A 59 -2.18 11.70 -14.12
C SER A 59 -0.83 12.37 -14.45
N ILE A 60 -0.87 13.61 -14.98
CA ILE A 60 0.33 14.40 -15.25
C ILE A 60 1.08 14.70 -13.95
N TRP A 61 0.39 15.13 -12.90
CA TRP A 61 1.00 15.44 -11.60
C TRP A 61 1.63 14.21 -10.95
N THR A 62 0.96 13.06 -11.00
CA THR A 62 1.50 11.78 -10.49
C THR A 62 2.81 11.43 -11.18
N LYS A 63 2.87 11.51 -12.52
CA LYS A 63 4.10 11.25 -13.29
C LYS A 63 5.20 12.26 -12.95
N MET A 64 4.86 13.54 -12.85
CA MET A 64 5.83 14.57 -12.45
C MET A 64 6.40 14.31 -11.05
N CYS A 65 5.54 13.95 -10.08
CA CYS A 65 5.98 13.63 -8.73
C CYS A 65 6.89 12.40 -8.73
N ALA A 66 6.53 11.34 -9.46
CA ALA A 66 7.37 10.15 -9.57
C ALA A 66 8.77 10.47 -10.10
N ARG A 67 8.85 11.25 -11.19
CA ARG A 67 10.12 11.70 -11.76
C ARG A 67 10.93 12.55 -10.77
N LYS A 68 10.30 13.48 -10.06
CA LYS A 68 10.97 14.34 -9.05
C LYS A 68 11.45 13.55 -7.84
N SER A 69 10.80 12.44 -7.51
CA SER A 69 11.23 11.52 -6.46
C SER A 69 12.35 10.56 -6.90
N GLY A 70 12.83 10.65 -8.15
CA GLY A 70 13.88 9.78 -8.68
C GLY A 70 13.40 8.39 -9.12
N LEU A 71 12.08 8.18 -9.29
CA LEU A 71 11.56 6.93 -9.81
C LEU A 71 11.77 6.85 -11.34
N ASP A 72 12.27 5.70 -11.80
CA ASP A 72 12.36 5.40 -13.23
C ASP A 72 10.98 5.06 -13.79
N ILE A 73 10.34 6.11 -14.32
CA ILE A 73 9.02 6.02 -14.95
C ILE A 73 9.02 5.32 -16.32
N ASN A 74 10.19 5.08 -16.93
CA ASN A 74 10.31 4.39 -18.21
C ASN A 74 10.34 2.88 -18.00
N LYS A 75 11.03 2.43 -16.94
CA LYS A 75 11.06 1.02 -16.53
C LYS A 75 9.75 0.58 -15.86
N HIS A 76 9.17 1.44 -15.03
CA HIS A 76 7.93 1.15 -14.31
C HIS A 76 6.87 2.21 -14.60
N LYS A 77 5.77 1.82 -15.26
CA LYS A 77 4.68 2.74 -15.60
C LYS A 77 3.94 3.21 -14.33
N VAL A 78 4.38 4.34 -13.78
CA VAL A 78 3.70 4.99 -12.66
C VAL A 78 2.47 5.75 -13.16
N SER A 79 1.31 5.36 -12.63
CA SER A 79 0.00 5.94 -12.88
C SER A 79 -0.87 5.88 -11.63
N ASN A 80 -2.00 6.59 -11.63
CA ASN A 80 -2.97 6.54 -10.52
C ASN A 80 -3.41 5.10 -10.21
N HIS A 81 -3.55 4.27 -11.24
CA HIS A 81 -3.90 2.86 -11.09
C HIS A 81 -2.78 2.07 -10.39
N SER A 82 -1.52 2.29 -10.74
CA SER A 82 -0.38 1.64 -10.06
C SER A 82 -0.26 2.05 -8.59
N SER A 83 -0.59 3.31 -8.24
CA SER A 83 -0.61 3.77 -6.85
C SER A 83 -1.70 3.07 -6.05
N ARG A 84 -2.90 2.90 -6.64
CA ARG A 84 -3.99 2.11 -6.04
C ARG A 84 -3.57 0.65 -5.87
N SER A 85 -2.98 0.05 -6.89
CA SER A 85 -2.46 -1.32 -6.87
C SER A 85 -1.48 -1.54 -5.72
N THR A 86 -0.48 -0.67 -5.61
CA THR A 86 0.53 -0.72 -4.53
C THR A 86 -0.12 -0.59 -3.15
N ALA A 87 -1.08 0.32 -2.99
CA ALA A 87 -1.77 0.49 -1.71
C ALA A 87 -2.54 -0.78 -1.30
N VAL A 88 -3.23 -1.42 -2.25
CA VAL A 88 -3.95 -2.69 -2.02
C VAL A 88 -2.97 -3.79 -1.63
N SER A 89 -1.89 -3.98 -2.38
CA SER A 89 -0.86 -4.98 -2.07
C SER A 89 -0.25 -4.76 -0.69
N ASN A 90 0.06 -3.52 -0.31
CA ASN A 90 0.61 -3.21 1.02
C ASN A 90 -0.38 -3.52 2.15
N MET A 91 -1.67 -3.21 1.96
CA MET A 91 -2.70 -3.54 2.96
C MET A 91 -2.79 -5.06 3.19
N LEU A 92 -2.74 -5.83 2.10
CA LEU A 92 -2.78 -7.30 2.16
C LEU A 92 -1.49 -7.86 2.79
N GLN A 93 -0.33 -7.30 2.46
CA GLN A 93 0.97 -7.72 3.02
C GLN A 93 1.05 -7.51 4.55
N VAL A 94 0.46 -6.42 5.05
CA VAL A 94 0.35 -6.13 6.49
C VAL A 94 -0.67 -7.06 7.19
N GLY A 95 -1.46 -7.83 6.42
CA GLY A 95 -2.42 -8.81 6.94
C GLY A 95 -3.80 -8.23 7.25
N ILE A 96 -4.17 -7.08 6.66
CA ILE A 96 -5.53 -6.55 6.76
C ILE A 96 -6.49 -7.51 6.04
N GLN A 97 -7.64 -7.80 6.63
CA GLN A 97 -8.60 -8.74 6.06
C GLN A 97 -9.14 -8.25 4.72
N GLU A 98 -9.34 -9.17 3.78
CA GLU A 98 -9.82 -8.84 2.42
C GLU A 98 -11.09 -8.01 2.42
N GLN A 99 -12.03 -8.29 3.33
CA GLN A 99 -13.30 -7.57 3.47
C GLN A 99 -13.09 -6.10 3.85
N GLU A 100 -12.11 -5.81 4.71
CA GLU A 100 -11.77 -4.44 5.10
C GLU A 100 -11.08 -3.70 3.95
N VAL A 101 -10.18 -4.39 3.22
CA VAL A 101 -9.53 -3.86 2.02
C VAL A 101 -10.56 -3.56 0.93
N LEU A 102 -11.50 -4.47 0.67
CA LEU A 102 -12.62 -4.29 -0.26
C LEU A 102 -13.40 -3.02 0.05
N LYS A 103 -13.84 -2.89 1.30
CA LYS A 103 -14.60 -1.72 1.78
C LYS A 103 -13.80 -0.43 1.66
N SER A 104 -12.52 -0.45 2.01
CA SER A 104 -11.66 0.75 1.95
C SER A 104 -11.30 1.16 0.52
N THR A 105 -11.18 0.21 -0.40
CA THR A 105 -10.69 0.46 -1.76
C THR A 105 -11.83 0.54 -2.78
N GLY A 106 -13.05 0.19 -2.38
CA GLY A 106 -14.25 0.21 -3.22
C GLY A 106 -14.26 -0.91 -4.26
N HIS A 107 -13.63 -2.05 -3.97
CA HIS A 107 -13.76 -3.25 -4.79
C HIS A 107 -15.05 -3.99 -4.38
N VAL A 108 -15.74 -4.60 -5.34
CA VAL A 108 -17.02 -5.28 -5.10
C VAL A 108 -16.83 -6.75 -4.71
N ASN A 109 -15.77 -7.40 -5.19
CA ASN A 109 -15.55 -8.84 -5.03
C ASN A 109 -14.11 -9.14 -4.57
N ALA A 110 -13.96 -10.01 -3.57
CA ALA A 110 -12.68 -10.53 -3.10
C ALA A 110 -11.83 -11.15 -4.22
N ALA A 111 -12.45 -11.76 -5.23
CA ALA A 111 -11.73 -12.29 -6.39
C ALA A 111 -10.92 -11.22 -7.14
N SER A 112 -11.35 -9.96 -7.09
CA SER A 112 -10.61 -8.83 -7.69
C SER A 112 -9.32 -8.49 -6.93
N LEU A 113 -9.15 -9.02 -5.71
CA LEU A 113 -7.95 -8.82 -4.92
C LEU A 113 -6.85 -9.85 -5.23
N LYS A 114 -7.19 -10.99 -5.82
CA LYS A 114 -6.24 -12.08 -6.15
C LYS A 114 -4.98 -11.61 -6.87
N PRO A 115 -5.03 -10.70 -7.86
CA PRO A 115 -3.81 -10.23 -8.53
C PRO A 115 -2.83 -9.49 -7.62
N TYR A 116 -3.30 -8.93 -6.51
CA TYR A 116 -2.49 -8.21 -5.52
C TYR A 116 -1.94 -9.12 -4.42
N LEU A 117 -2.49 -10.33 -4.27
CA LEU A 117 -1.97 -11.39 -3.40
C LEU A 117 -0.75 -12.05 -4.06
N GLN A 118 0.31 -11.28 -4.24
CA GLN A 118 1.59 -11.84 -4.63
C GLN A 118 2.29 -12.30 -3.35
N LEU A 119 2.42 -13.62 -3.19
CA LEU A 119 3.25 -14.23 -2.14
C LEU A 119 4.70 -13.88 -2.45
N ASN A 120 5.20 -12.76 -1.91
CA ASN A 120 6.63 -12.50 -1.93
C ASN A 120 7.33 -13.43 -0.92
N GLU A 121 8.62 -13.65 -1.12
CA GLU A 121 9.44 -14.54 -0.28
C GLU A 121 9.34 -14.19 1.21
N GLU A 122 9.27 -12.88 1.52
CA GLU A 122 9.06 -12.36 2.87
C GLU A 122 7.72 -12.84 3.47
N HIS A 123 6.62 -12.73 2.72
CA HIS A 123 5.30 -13.16 3.19
C HIS A 123 5.23 -14.69 3.33
N HIS A 124 5.87 -15.45 2.44
CA HIS A 124 6.00 -16.89 2.58
C HIS A 124 6.79 -17.26 3.84
N SER A 125 7.92 -16.58 4.09
CA SER A 125 8.72 -16.77 5.32
C SER A 125 7.92 -16.44 6.58
N ASP A 126 7.08 -15.39 6.54
CA ASP A 126 6.25 -15.00 7.67
C ASP A 126 5.13 -16.01 7.94
N ILE A 127 4.50 -16.55 6.89
CA ILE A 127 3.52 -17.64 7.00
C ILE A 127 4.18 -18.87 7.63
N VAL A 128 5.33 -19.31 7.13
CA VAL A 128 6.05 -20.48 7.65
C VAL A 128 6.44 -20.26 9.12
N ARG A 129 6.92 -19.07 9.47
CA ARG A 129 7.25 -18.68 10.85
C ARG A 129 6.02 -18.76 11.77
N ARG A 130 4.88 -18.22 11.35
CA ARG A 130 3.62 -18.28 12.12
C ARG A 130 3.13 -19.71 12.29
N LEU A 131 3.20 -20.56 11.25
CA LEU A 131 2.83 -21.97 11.34
C LEU A 131 3.73 -22.74 12.32
N ARG A 132 5.05 -22.48 12.29
CA ARG A 132 6.00 -23.09 13.24
C ARG A 132 5.70 -22.71 14.69
N ASN A 133 5.31 -21.46 14.94
CA ASN A 133 5.05 -20.93 16.28
C ASN A 133 3.66 -21.28 16.81
N ASN A 134 2.68 -21.54 15.92
CA ASN A 134 1.32 -21.93 16.29
C ASN A 134 1.15 -23.45 16.47
N MET A 135 2.23 -24.24 16.36
CA MET A 135 2.18 -25.65 16.77
C MET A 135 1.90 -25.70 18.27
N PRO A 136 0.76 -26.28 18.70
CA PRO A 136 0.50 -26.49 20.11
C PRO A 136 1.65 -27.32 20.68
N THR A 137 2.21 -26.88 21.81
CA THR A 137 3.23 -27.60 22.59
C THR A 137 2.70 -28.93 23.18
N THR A 138 1.56 -29.41 22.71
CA THR A 138 0.86 -30.62 23.16
C THR A 138 1.21 -31.88 22.35
N LEU A 139 2.24 -31.85 21.50
CA LEU A 139 2.80 -33.05 20.85
C LEU A 139 4.27 -33.34 21.22
N SER A 140 4.93 -32.49 22.00
CA SER A 140 6.31 -32.75 22.46
C SER A 140 6.42 -33.80 23.58
N SER A 141 5.30 -34.30 24.11
CA SER A 141 5.30 -35.28 25.20
C SER A 141 4.99 -36.72 24.78
N THR A 142 4.82 -37.03 23.49
CA THR A 142 4.54 -38.43 23.06
C THR A 142 5.38 -38.94 21.89
N LEU A 143 6.50 -38.28 21.57
CA LEU A 143 7.51 -38.86 20.70
C LEU A 143 8.88 -38.74 21.38
N ASN A 144 9.11 -39.64 22.34
CA ASN A 144 10.46 -40.12 22.65
C ASN A 144 10.99 -40.86 21.41
N ILE A 145 11.29 -40.13 20.34
CA ILE A 145 12.15 -40.64 19.27
C ILE A 145 13.56 -40.49 19.84
N THR A 146 14.11 -41.61 20.28
CA THR A 146 15.52 -41.79 20.57
C THR A 146 16.35 -41.10 19.49
N ASN A 147 17.09 -40.06 19.88
CA ASN A 147 18.08 -39.40 19.05
C ASN A 147 19.09 -40.44 18.54
N ASN A 148 18.90 -40.96 17.33
CA ASN A 148 19.93 -41.72 16.61
C ASN A 148 19.57 -41.95 15.12
N GLU A 149 19.08 -40.94 14.43
CA GLU A 149 19.22 -40.90 12.97
C GLU A 149 20.06 -39.69 12.58
N GLN A 150 21.33 -39.96 12.28
CA GLN A 150 22.18 -39.03 11.55
C GLN A 150 21.50 -38.76 10.21
N ILE A 151 21.24 -37.48 9.90
CA ILE A 151 20.86 -37.05 8.56
C ILE A 151 21.90 -37.62 7.60
N PRO A 152 21.54 -38.50 6.65
CA PRO A 152 22.50 -39.10 5.75
C PRO A 152 23.19 -37.96 4.98
N SER A 153 24.52 -37.97 4.96
CA SER A 153 25.39 -36.98 4.31
C SER A 153 25.16 -36.81 2.80
N ASN A 154 24.22 -37.57 2.23
CA ASN A 154 23.84 -37.58 0.84
C ASN A 154 22.44 -37.00 0.59
N PHE A 155 21.79 -36.38 1.59
CA PHE A 155 20.49 -35.74 1.40
C PHE A 155 20.66 -34.42 0.64
N LYS A 156 20.53 -34.47 -0.68
CA LYS A 156 20.57 -33.30 -1.57
C LYS A 156 19.18 -32.68 -1.70
N PHE A 157 19.07 -31.40 -1.33
CA PHE A 157 17.86 -30.58 -1.53
C PHE A 157 17.61 -30.19 -3.00
N ASP A 158 18.48 -30.63 -3.92
CA ASP A 158 18.53 -30.24 -5.33
C ASP A 158 17.27 -30.63 -6.13
N ASN A 159 16.38 -31.46 -5.59
CA ASN A 159 15.15 -31.93 -6.24
C ASN A 159 13.84 -31.33 -5.69
N CYS A 160 13.91 -30.34 -4.79
CA CYS A 160 12.72 -29.61 -4.36
C CYS A 160 12.28 -28.60 -5.45
N VAL A 161 11.64 -29.11 -6.51
CA VAL A 161 10.90 -28.28 -7.46
C VAL A 161 9.56 -27.93 -6.84
N PHE A 162 9.44 -26.72 -6.31
CA PHE A 162 8.13 -26.15 -5.98
C PHE A 162 7.48 -25.73 -7.31
N LYS A 163 6.47 -26.49 -7.72
CA LYS A 163 5.62 -26.17 -8.88
C LYS A 163 4.76 -24.93 -8.61
#